data_AF-A0AAD1KV05-F1
#
_entry.id   AF-A0AAD1KV05-F1
#
_cell.length_a   1.000
_cell.length_b   1.000
_cell.length_c   1.000
_cell.angle_alpha   90.00
_cell.angle_beta   90.00
_cell.angle_gamma   90.00
#
_symmetry.space_group_name_H-M   'P 1'
#
loop_
_entity.id
_entity.type
_entity.pdbx_description
1 polymer ?
#
loop_
_entity_poly.entity_id
_entity_poly.type
_entity_poly.pdbx_seq_one_letter_code
_entity_poly.pdbx_strand_id
1 'polypeptide(L)'
;MSEALMLSEALPEGYRMTELGPLPEEWRVVRLGEVVEISKKPRKLFWTEKVPFIPMDAIPDDGAIYPLRVEWRASEDVRSGVYCEAGDILFAKITPSLENGKQAMVPPEIKRAFATTEVYPLSKLALIHRGHEYAWGPLEEGYWFPLL
;
A
#
# COMPACT_ATOMS: atom_id res chain seq x y z
N MET A 1 -5.20 9.51 45.23
CA MET A 1 -5.60 8.12 44.91
C MET A 1 -5.88 8.08 43.43
N SER A 2 -5.06 7.29 42.75
CA SER A 2 -4.81 7.17 41.30
C SER A 2 -6.03 7.26 40.37
N GLU A 3 -5.82 7.93 39.23
CA GLU A 3 -6.58 7.93 37.96
C GLU A 3 -6.99 6.53 37.40
N ALA A 4 -6.62 5.44 38.08
CA ALA A 4 -6.83 4.07 37.66
C ALA A 4 -8.23 3.50 37.99
N LEU A 5 -9.22 4.33 38.36
CA LEU A 5 -10.54 3.88 38.84
C LEU A 5 -11.76 4.41 38.05
N MET A 6 -11.56 4.92 36.83
CA MET A 6 -12.65 5.50 36.01
C MET A 6 -12.70 4.96 34.58
N LEU A 7 -12.51 3.65 34.36
CA LEU A 7 -12.88 3.04 33.07
C LEU A 7 -13.49 1.64 33.32
N SER A 8 -14.70 1.62 33.88
CA SER A 8 -15.62 0.49 33.74
C SER A 8 -16.74 0.82 32.74
N GLU A 9 -16.47 1.68 31.75
CA GLU A 9 -17.37 1.78 30.62
C GLU A 9 -17.24 0.48 29.84
N ALA A 10 -18.24 -0.38 30.00
CA ALA A 10 -18.37 -1.57 29.18
C ALA A 10 -18.24 -1.16 27.71
N LEU A 11 -17.48 -1.93 26.93
CA LEU A 11 -17.30 -1.65 25.51
C LEU A 11 -18.66 -1.53 24.80
N PRO A 12 -18.79 -0.65 23.79
CA PRO A 12 -19.99 -0.61 22.98
C PRO A 12 -20.34 -2.00 22.42
N GLU A 13 -21.63 -2.28 22.24
CA GLU A 13 -22.08 -3.54 21.65
C GLU A 13 -21.44 -3.75 20.27
N GLY A 14 -20.92 -4.96 20.02
CA GLY A 14 -20.20 -5.29 18.79
C GLY A 14 -18.70 -4.92 18.80
N TYR A 15 -18.12 -4.54 19.94
CA TYR A 15 -16.68 -4.30 20.09
C TYR A 15 -16.02 -5.29 21.05
N ARG A 16 -14.80 -5.69 20.72
CA ARG A 16 -13.92 -6.49 21.58
C ARG A 16 -12.63 -5.74 21.89
N MET A 17 -12.09 -5.96 23.09
CA MET A 17 -10.76 -5.47 23.42
C MET A 17 -9.69 -6.27 22.67
N THR A 18 -8.75 -5.56 22.05
CA THR A 18 -7.57 -6.14 21.39
C THR A 18 -6.29 -5.51 21.95
N GLU A 19 -5.14 -6.02 21.52
CA GLU A 19 -3.84 -5.42 21.81
C GLU A 19 -3.66 -3.98 21.31
N LEU A 20 -4.49 -3.55 20.34
CA LEU A 20 -4.49 -2.19 19.80
C LEU A 20 -5.59 -1.30 20.42
N GLY A 21 -6.30 -1.82 21.43
CA GLY A 21 -7.48 -1.19 22.02
C GLY A 21 -8.79 -1.79 21.51
N PRO A 22 -9.93 -1.12 21.76
CA PRO A 22 -11.25 -1.62 21.37
C PRO A 22 -11.44 -1.55 19.86
N LEU A 23 -11.74 -2.69 19.24
CA LEU A 23 -12.02 -2.81 17.80
C LEU A 23 -13.35 -3.56 17.60
N PRO A 24 -14.02 -3.38 16.45
CA PRO A 24 -15.22 -4.14 16.13
C PRO A 24 -14.96 -5.66 16.20
N GLU A 25 -15.93 -6.43 16.69
CA GLU A 25 -15.81 -7.89 16.88
C GLU A 25 -15.50 -8.63 15.57
N GLU A 26 -15.99 -8.10 14.45
CA GLU A 26 -15.79 -8.64 13.11
C GLU A 26 -14.40 -8.33 12.53
N TRP A 27 -13.63 -7.43 13.15
CA TRP A 27 -12.28 -7.09 12.72
C TRP A 27 -11.26 -8.05 13.32
N ARG A 28 -10.34 -8.54 12.49
CA ARG A 28 -9.19 -9.33 12.94
C ARG A 28 -7.92 -8.52 12.78
N VAL A 29 -7.15 -8.41 13.86
CA VAL A 29 -5.78 -7.88 13.80
C VAL A 29 -4.90 -8.93 13.10
N VAL A 30 -4.22 -8.50 12.05
CA VAL A 30 -3.32 -9.32 11.23
C VAL A 30 -2.03 -8.55 11.00
N ARG A 31 -0.94 -9.26 10.70
CA ARG A 31 0.30 -8.59 10.28
C ARG A 31 0.14 -8.11 8.84
N LEU A 32 0.66 -6.92 8.53
CA LEU A 32 0.56 -6.38 7.16
C LEU A 32 1.06 -7.37 6.10
N GLY A 33 2.17 -8.05 6.36
CA GLY A 33 2.74 -9.06 5.46
C GLY A 33 1.88 -10.32 5.25
N GLU A 34 0.79 -10.51 6.01
CA GLU A 34 -0.19 -11.59 5.80
C GLU A 34 -1.26 -11.21 4.78
N VAL A 35 -1.44 -9.91 4.49
CA VAL A 35 -2.53 -9.38 3.65
C VAL A 35 -2.04 -8.59 2.44
N VAL A 36 -0.72 -8.52 2.21
CA VAL A 36 -0.12 -7.88 1.04
C VAL A 36 0.94 -8.76 0.41
N GLU A 37 1.10 -8.64 -0.89
CA GLU A 37 2.25 -9.18 -1.63
C GLU A 37 3.17 -8.03 -2.06
N ILE A 38 4.48 -8.28 -2.19
CA ILE A 38 5.40 -7.30 -2.78
C ILE A 38 5.52 -7.58 -4.28
N SER A 39 5.25 -6.57 -5.11
CA SER A 39 5.40 -6.66 -6.55
C SER A 39 6.83 -7.04 -6.96
N LYS A 40 6.93 -8.01 -7.86
CA LYS A 40 8.20 -8.54 -8.37
C LYS A 40 8.24 -8.43 -9.88
N LYS A 41 9.35 -7.92 -10.41
CA LYS A 41 9.57 -7.81 -11.86
C LYS A 41 9.44 -9.20 -12.51
N PRO A 42 8.56 -9.38 -13.50
CA PRO A 42 8.50 -10.62 -14.27
C PRO A 42 9.81 -10.86 -15.03
N ARG A 43 10.28 -12.10 -15.08
CA ARG A 43 11.55 -12.46 -15.78
C ARG A 43 11.57 -12.09 -17.26
N LYS A 44 10.40 -12.12 -17.92
CA LYS A 44 10.24 -11.83 -19.35
C LYS A 44 9.91 -10.36 -19.65
N LEU A 45 9.97 -9.48 -18.64
CA LEU A 45 9.69 -8.06 -18.83
C LEU A 45 10.95 -7.33 -19.27
N PHE A 46 10.98 -6.93 -20.54
CA PHE A 46 12.01 -6.08 -21.12
C PHE A 46 11.43 -4.71 -21.39
N TRP A 47 12.25 -3.70 -21.11
CA TRP A 47 11.95 -2.31 -21.45
C TRP A 47 12.73 -1.98 -22.71
N THR A 48 12.09 -1.34 -23.68
CA THR A 48 12.70 -1.10 -24.99
C THR A 48 13.52 0.18 -25.02
N GLU A 49 13.00 1.29 -24.50
CA GLU A 49 13.71 2.59 -24.55
C GLU A 49 13.50 3.43 -23.29
N LYS A 50 12.25 3.66 -22.90
CA LYS A 50 11.90 4.48 -21.73
C LYS A 50 11.08 3.70 -20.73
N VAL A 51 11.32 4.00 -19.46
CA VAL A 51 10.63 3.39 -18.32
C VAL A 51 10.04 4.47 -17.42
N PRO A 52 8.80 4.31 -16.94
CA PRO A 52 8.28 5.14 -15.88
C PRO A 52 9.06 4.90 -14.59
N PHE A 53 9.49 5.98 -13.94
CA PHE A 53 10.22 5.95 -12.69
C PHE A 53 9.59 6.91 -11.67
N ILE A 54 9.31 6.44 -10.47
CA ILE A 54 8.75 7.23 -9.37
C ILE A 54 9.87 7.47 -8.33
N PRO A 55 10.48 8.67 -8.31
CA PRO A 55 11.51 9.00 -7.34
C PRO A 55 10.92 9.30 -5.96
N MET A 56 11.75 9.26 -4.92
CA MET A 56 11.32 9.43 -3.53
C MET A 56 10.69 10.81 -3.24
N ASP A 57 11.18 11.85 -3.89
CA ASP A 57 10.68 13.21 -3.75
C ASP A 57 9.35 13.45 -4.50
N ALA A 58 8.95 12.54 -5.38
CA ALA A 58 7.62 12.54 -5.98
C ALA A 58 6.57 11.87 -5.07
N ILE A 59 6.97 11.21 -3.99
CA ILE A 59 6.05 10.58 -3.05
C ILE A 59 5.62 11.63 -2.02
N PRO A 60 4.32 11.96 -1.95
CA PRO A 60 3.78 12.97 -1.05
C PRO A 60 3.74 12.49 0.40
N ASP A 61 3.73 13.45 1.32
CA ASP A 61 3.49 13.30 2.76
C ASP A 61 2.28 14.14 3.24
N ASP A 62 1.51 14.70 2.31
CA ASP A 62 0.35 15.57 2.57
C ASP A 62 -1.01 14.86 2.41
N GLY A 63 -1.00 13.54 2.21
CA GLY A 63 -2.20 12.74 1.99
C GLY A 63 -2.67 12.66 0.54
N ALA A 64 -1.95 13.26 -0.43
CA ALA A 64 -2.22 13.01 -1.84
C ALA A 64 -2.10 11.51 -2.18
N ILE A 65 -3.07 11.01 -2.95
CA ILE A 65 -3.18 9.57 -3.25
C ILE A 65 -2.09 9.14 -4.25
N TYR A 66 -1.78 9.98 -5.23
CA TYR A 66 -0.87 9.65 -6.34
C TYR A 66 0.47 10.38 -6.19
N PRO A 67 1.56 9.85 -6.80
CA PRO A 67 2.81 10.57 -6.88
C PRO A 67 2.64 11.92 -7.58
N LEU A 68 3.35 12.93 -7.10
CA LEU A 68 3.35 14.29 -7.67
C LEU A 68 3.80 14.29 -9.14
N ARG A 69 4.62 13.32 -9.53
CA ARG A 69 5.09 13.12 -10.90
C ARG A 69 5.58 11.68 -11.14
N VAL A 70 5.63 11.33 -12.41
CA VAL A 70 6.28 10.12 -12.93
C VAL A 70 7.30 10.54 -13.98
N GLU A 71 8.55 10.12 -13.82
CA GLU A 71 9.65 10.47 -14.72
C GLU A 71 9.84 9.39 -15.78
N TRP A 72 9.91 9.79 -17.05
CA TRP A 72 10.24 8.86 -18.15
C TRP A 72 11.74 8.85 -18.37
N ARG A 73 12.42 7.86 -17.80
CA ARG A 73 13.88 7.71 -17.88
C ARG A 73 14.26 6.73 -18.98
N ALA A 74 15.43 6.90 -19.61
CA ALA A 74 15.95 5.86 -20.49
C ALA A 74 16.17 4.58 -19.68
N SER A 75 15.86 3.41 -20.25
CA SER A 75 15.98 2.13 -19.54
C SER A 75 17.41 1.86 -19.06
N GLU A 76 18.40 2.36 -19.78
CA GLU A 76 19.84 2.23 -19.46
C GLU A 76 20.27 3.08 -18.26
N ASP A 77 19.55 4.19 -17.99
CA ASP A 77 19.83 5.08 -16.85
C ASP A 77 19.27 4.54 -15.53
N VAL A 78 18.29 3.63 -15.59
CA VAL A 78 17.67 3.02 -14.41
C VAL A 78 18.52 1.83 -13.96
N ARG A 79 19.56 2.15 -13.18
CA ARG A 79 20.48 1.15 -12.58
C ARG A 79 19.90 0.46 -11.34
N SER A 80 18.98 1.12 -10.65
CA SER A 80 18.34 0.62 -9.43
C SER A 80 16.89 1.08 -9.33
N GLY A 81 16.07 0.27 -8.67
CA GLY A 81 14.67 0.56 -8.43
C GLY A 81 13.90 -0.70 -8.03
N VAL A 82 12.76 -0.53 -7.37
CA VAL A 82 11.81 -1.61 -7.12
C VAL A 82 10.74 -1.60 -8.19
N TYR A 83 10.34 -2.78 -8.65
CA TYR A 83 9.29 -2.91 -9.64
C TYR A 83 7.92 -2.71 -8.99
N CYS A 84 7.05 -1.96 -9.65
CA CYS A 84 5.66 -1.77 -9.24
C CYS A 84 4.73 -1.76 -10.46
N GLU A 85 3.46 -2.02 -10.21
CA GLU A 85 2.38 -2.01 -11.20
C GLU A 85 1.28 -1.04 -10.78
N ALA A 86 0.38 -0.73 -11.71
CA ALA A 86 -0.80 0.08 -11.45
C ALA A 86 -1.56 -0.42 -10.22
N GLY A 87 -1.88 0.48 -9.29
CA GLY A 87 -2.60 0.16 -8.05
C GLY A 87 -1.72 -0.29 -6.87
N ASP A 88 -0.42 -0.53 -7.08
CA ASP A 88 0.48 -0.81 -5.95
C ASP A 88 0.59 0.41 -5.02
N ILE A 89 0.60 0.18 -3.71
CA ILE A 89 0.89 1.20 -2.71
C ILE A 89 2.40 1.23 -2.47
N LEU A 90 3.03 2.36 -2.78
CA LEU A 90 4.42 2.66 -2.47
C LEU A 90 4.50 3.11 -1.01
N PHE A 91 5.03 2.26 -0.15
CA PHE A 91 5.17 2.52 1.28
C PHE A 91 6.63 2.78 1.65
N ALA A 92 6.93 3.95 2.23
CA ALA A 92 8.31 4.32 2.59
C ALA A 92 8.95 3.33 3.58
N LYS A 93 10.24 3.05 3.39
CA LYS A 93 11.05 2.14 4.23
C LYS A 93 11.94 2.88 5.22
N ILE A 94 12.33 4.10 4.89
CA ILE A 94 13.40 4.84 5.57
C ILE A 94 12.85 6.02 6.36
N THR A 95 13.57 6.41 7.42
CA THR A 95 13.31 7.61 8.22
C THR A 95 14.07 8.81 7.61
N PRO A 96 13.51 10.03 7.57
CA PRO A 96 12.24 10.47 8.17
C PRO A 96 10.99 10.15 7.33
N SER A 97 11.14 9.64 6.12
CA SER A 97 10.01 9.51 5.19
C SER A 97 8.88 8.59 5.67
N LEU A 98 9.22 7.50 6.36
CA LEU A 98 8.23 6.62 6.99
C LEU A 98 7.44 7.35 8.09
N GLU A 99 8.12 8.12 8.92
CA GLU A 99 7.51 8.88 10.03
C GLU A 99 6.63 10.02 9.51
N ASN A 100 7.04 10.65 8.42
CA ASN A 100 6.25 11.65 7.71
C ASN A 100 5.07 11.04 6.94
N GLY A 101 4.91 9.71 6.94
CA GLY A 101 3.80 9.05 6.25
C GLY A 101 3.88 9.11 4.74
N LYS A 102 5.10 9.19 4.16
CA LYS A 102 5.26 9.21 2.71
C LYS A 102 4.72 7.92 2.09
N GLN A 103 3.65 8.06 1.32
CA GLN A 103 3.03 6.97 0.59
C GLN A 103 2.31 7.47 -0.64
N ALA A 104 2.18 6.60 -1.65
CA ALA A 104 1.39 6.88 -2.84
C ALA A 104 0.93 5.59 -3.52
N MET A 105 -0.21 5.63 -4.19
CA MET A 105 -0.66 4.57 -5.08
C MET A 105 -0.11 4.82 -6.50
N VAL A 106 0.43 3.79 -7.15
CA VAL A 106 0.85 3.88 -8.56
C VAL A 106 -0.39 4.19 -9.42
N PRO A 107 -0.38 5.25 -10.24
CA PRO A 107 -1.56 5.65 -11.01
C PRO A 107 -2.05 4.54 -11.95
N PRO A 108 -3.37 4.37 -12.13
CA PRO A 108 -3.95 3.31 -12.97
C PRO A 108 -3.49 3.36 -14.44
N GLU A 109 -3.13 4.54 -14.94
CA GLU A 109 -2.59 4.74 -16.28
C GLU A 109 -1.14 4.22 -16.44
N ILE A 110 -0.40 4.05 -15.34
CA ILE A 110 0.97 3.54 -15.33
C ILE A 110 0.95 2.05 -15.08
N LYS A 111 0.74 1.26 -16.14
CA LYS A 111 0.63 -0.21 -16.04
C LYS A 111 1.79 -0.86 -15.28
N ARG A 112 3.02 -0.38 -15.52
CA ARG A 112 4.26 -0.90 -14.94
C ARG A 112 5.26 0.24 -14.77
N ALA A 113 6.00 0.24 -13.68
CA ALA A 113 7.00 1.25 -13.38
C ALA A 113 8.15 0.67 -12.54
N PHE A 114 9.19 1.48 -12.37
CA PHE A 114 10.08 1.38 -11.24
C PHE A 114 9.82 2.51 -10.24
N ALA A 115 10.08 2.27 -8.97
CA ALA A 115 10.15 3.31 -7.95
C ALA A 115 11.52 3.28 -7.26
N THR A 116 11.82 4.31 -6.46
CA THR A 116 13.01 4.33 -5.59
C THR A 116 13.16 3.02 -4.80
N THR A 117 14.39 2.61 -4.51
CA THR A 117 14.65 1.42 -3.67
C THR A 117 14.15 1.57 -2.23
N GLU A 118 13.84 2.80 -1.82
CA GLU A 118 13.43 3.22 -0.48
C GLU A 118 11.94 2.98 -0.18
N VAL A 119 11.19 2.33 -1.08
CA VAL A 119 9.79 1.96 -0.86
C VAL A 119 9.52 0.46 -1.00
N TYR A 120 8.54 -0.05 -0.27
CA TYR A 120 7.91 -1.34 -0.55
C TYR A 120 6.72 -1.11 -1.50
N PRO A 121 6.71 -1.70 -2.71
CA PRO A 121 5.53 -1.72 -3.56
C PRO A 121 4.59 -2.84 -3.10
N LEU A 122 3.56 -2.46 -2.33
CA LEU A 122 2.56 -3.35 -1.77
C LEU A 122 1.43 -3.54 -2.79
N SER A 123 1.28 -4.77 -3.23
CA SER A 123 0.28 -5.24 -4.20
C SER A 123 -0.72 -6.16 -3.50
N LYS A 124 -1.88 -6.38 -4.15
CA LYS A 124 -2.95 -7.26 -3.66
C LYS A 124 -3.21 -7.08 -2.16
N LEU A 125 -3.75 -5.92 -1.81
CA LEU A 125 -4.33 -5.81 -0.48
C LEU A 125 -5.50 -6.81 -0.43
N ALA A 126 -5.47 -7.75 0.51
CA ALA A 126 -6.62 -8.58 0.80
C ALA A 126 -7.44 -7.85 1.87
N LEU A 127 -8.60 -7.31 1.51
CA LEU A 127 -9.59 -6.97 2.53
C LEU A 127 -10.21 -8.28 3.00
N ILE A 128 -10.20 -8.53 4.30
CA ILE A 128 -10.89 -9.68 4.87
C ILE A 128 -12.09 -9.12 5.63
N HIS A 129 -13.28 -9.21 5.04
CA HIS A 129 -14.53 -8.82 5.70
C HIS A 129 -15.41 -10.05 5.89
N ARG A 130 -15.80 -10.34 7.13
CA ARG A 130 -16.64 -11.51 7.51
C ARG A 130 -16.05 -12.88 7.14
N GLY A 131 -14.73 -13.02 7.13
CA GLY A 131 -14.07 -14.30 6.77
C GLY A 131 -14.04 -14.60 5.27
N HIS A 132 -14.43 -13.64 4.44
CA HIS A 132 -14.25 -13.70 2.99
C HIS A 132 -13.03 -12.85 2.59
N GLU A 133 -12.20 -13.40 1.73
CA GLU A 133 -11.04 -12.72 1.14
C GLU A 133 -11.48 -11.90 -0.07
N TYR A 134 -11.24 -10.59 -0.05
CA TYR A 134 -11.47 -9.69 -1.17
C TYR A 134 -10.10 -9.20 -1.66
N ALA A 135 -9.75 -9.52 -2.90
CA ALA A 135 -8.49 -9.08 -3.49
C ALA A 135 -8.67 -7.75 -4.24
N TRP A 136 -7.77 -6.80 -4.03
CA TRP A 136 -7.61 -5.62 -4.87
C TRP A 136 -6.65 -5.93 -6.03
N GLY A 137 -7.07 -5.74 -7.28
CA GLY A 137 -6.21 -5.90 -8.45
C GLY A 137 -6.72 -5.13 -9.66
N PRO A 138 -5.84 -4.70 -10.59
CA PRO A 138 -6.25 -4.04 -11.82
C PRO A 138 -6.95 -5.04 -12.75
N LEU A 139 -8.26 -4.89 -12.95
CA LEU A 139 -9.01 -5.53 -14.03
C LEU A 139 -9.10 -4.57 -15.23
N GLU A 140 -9.06 -5.12 -16.44
CA GLU A 140 -8.94 -4.38 -17.71
C GLU A 140 -10.10 -3.40 -18.01
N GLU A 141 -11.16 -3.31 -17.18
CA GLU A 141 -12.38 -2.58 -17.50
C GLU A 141 -12.96 -1.67 -16.39
N GLY A 142 -12.19 -1.27 -15.38
CA GLY A 142 -12.54 -0.08 -14.57
C GLY A 142 -13.84 -0.13 -13.74
N TYR A 143 -14.35 -1.32 -13.39
CA TYR A 143 -15.49 -1.46 -12.48
C TYR A 143 -15.09 -2.11 -11.14
N TRP A 144 -15.65 -1.57 -10.06
CA TRP A 144 -15.44 -1.97 -8.66
C TRP A 144 -16.55 -2.92 -8.23
N PHE A 145 -16.23 -4.20 -7.98
CA PHE A 145 -17.18 -5.11 -7.33
C PHE A 145 -16.50 -6.05 -6.34
N PRO A 146 -17.13 -6.33 -5.19
CA PRO A 146 -16.80 -7.51 -4.41
C PRO A 146 -17.15 -8.76 -5.22
N LEU A 147 -16.20 -9.67 -5.42
CA LEU A 147 -16.51 -11.00 -5.89
C LEU A 147 -17.32 -11.71 -4.79
N LEU A 148 -18.59 -12.00 -5.09
CA LEU A 148 -19.46 -12.87 -4.28
C LEU A 148 -18.97 -14.33 -4.34
#